data_AF-A0A2E0L0W7-F1
#
_entry.id   AF-A0A2E0L0W7-F1
#
_cell.length_a   1.000
_cell.length_b   1.000
_cell.length_c   1.000
_cell.angle_alpha   90.00
_cell.angle_beta   90.00
_cell.angle_gamma   90.00
#
_symmetry.space_group_name_H-M   'P 1'
#
loop_
_entity.id
_entity.type
_entity.pdbx_description
1 polymer ?
#
loop_
_entity_poly.entity_id
_entity_poly.type
_entity_poly.pdbx_seq_one_letter_code
_entity_poly.pdbx_strand_id
1 'polypeptide(L)'
;MIQRTYTLTGINRAALDHQLAQALGAVYGGFADRAASDAVNTVNVTVSLSNAATKADYDTLDALMAAHDPQQLTPEQQAEKEQQQKLTAARRDFKGVDLNPAEFTDETAQVQVLARKVAWLEQEIAGLRGE
;
A
#
# COMPACT_ATOMS: atom_id res chain seq x y z
N MET A 1 12.20 -0.52 28.71
CA MET A 1 11.88 -1.02 27.36
C MET A 1 13.12 -1.71 26.84
N ILE A 2 12.98 -2.88 26.21
CA ILE A 2 14.11 -3.67 25.70
C ILE A 2 14.09 -3.55 24.18
N GLN A 3 15.26 -3.38 23.55
CA GLN A 3 15.37 -3.18 22.12
C GLN A 3 16.26 -4.25 21.50
N ARG A 4 15.89 -4.76 20.33
CA ARG A 4 16.73 -5.63 19.51
C ARG A 4 16.75 -5.13 18.07
N THR A 5 17.93 -5.14 17.47
CA THR A 5 18.15 -4.64 16.11
C THR A 5 18.51 -5.79 15.18
N TYR A 6 17.90 -5.79 14.01
CA TYR A 6 18.05 -6.80 12.96
C TYR A 6 18.37 -6.09 11.65
N THR A 7 19.14 -6.75 10.79
CA THR A 7 19.40 -6.25 9.42
C THR A 7 18.64 -7.14 8.44
N LEU A 8 17.75 -6.53 7.66
CA LEU A 8 16.90 -7.21 6.68
C LEU A 8 17.20 -6.70 5.27
N THR A 9 16.96 -7.53 4.26
CA THR A 9 17.00 -7.14 2.84
C THR A 9 15.61 -6.69 2.41
N GLY A 10 15.33 -5.39 2.53
CA GLY A 10 14.00 -4.81 2.33
C GLY A 10 13.07 -5.01 3.53
N ILE A 11 11.95 -4.29 3.53
CA ILE A 11 10.93 -4.37 4.57
C ILE A 11 9.54 -4.07 4.01
N ASN A 12 8.56 -4.91 4.32
CA ASN A 12 7.15 -4.52 4.25
C ASN A 12 6.68 -4.14 5.66
N ARG A 13 6.67 -2.83 5.95
CA ARG A 13 6.40 -2.33 7.30
C ARG A 13 5.05 -2.78 7.85
N ALA A 14 4.01 -2.77 7.00
CA ALA A 14 2.67 -3.18 7.42
C ALA A 14 2.61 -4.68 7.73
N ALA A 15 3.22 -5.52 6.88
CA ALA A 15 3.26 -6.96 7.12
C ALA A 15 4.07 -7.31 8.37
N LEU A 16 5.23 -6.67 8.56
CA LEU A 16 6.07 -6.90 9.73
C LEU A 16 5.35 -6.44 11.02
N ASP A 17 4.74 -5.26 11.01
CA ASP A 17 4.00 -4.74 12.18
C ASP A 17 2.84 -5.66 12.55
N HIS A 18 2.05 -6.12 11.57
CA HIS A 18 0.97 -7.06 11.78
C HIS A 18 1.48 -8.40 12.35
N GLN A 19 2.55 -8.97 11.78
CA GLN A 19 3.14 -10.23 12.24
C GLN A 19 3.65 -10.11 13.69
N LEU A 20 4.37 -9.02 14.01
CA LEU A 20 4.89 -8.77 15.34
C LEU A 20 3.77 -8.54 16.35
N ALA A 21 2.77 -7.72 16.01
CA ALA A 21 1.62 -7.47 16.88
C ALA A 21 0.82 -8.75 17.15
N GLN A 22 0.62 -9.60 16.13
CA GLN A 22 -0.10 -10.86 16.27
C GLN A 22 0.65 -11.87 17.14
N ALA A 23 1.97 -11.99 16.97
CA ALA A 23 2.76 -13.02 17.66
C ALA A 23 3.18 -12.62 19.08
N LEU A 24 3.49 -11.34 19.29
CA LEU A 24 4.04 -10.83 20.56
C LEU A 24 2.98 -10.08 21.40
N GLY A 25 1.84 -9.72 20.81
CA GLY A 25 0.71 -9.12 21.52
C GLY A 25 1.11 -7.91 22.37
N ALA A 26 0.73 -7.93 23.65
CA ALA A 26 0.92 -6.81 24.58
C ALA A 26 2.39 -6.51 24.92
N VAL A 27 3.35 -7.42 24.65
CA VAL A 27 4.77 -7.13 24.91
C VAL A 27 5.43 -6.37 23.77
N TYR A 28 4.79 -6.28 22.59
CA TYR A 28 5.28 -5.52 21.46
C TYR A 28 4.95 -4.03 21.60
N GLY A 29 5.98 -3.18 21.46
CA GLY A 29 5.90 -1.74 21.61
C GLY A 29 6.14 -0.96 20.30
N GLY A 30 6.15 -1.63 19.15
CA GLY A 30 6.49 -1.04 17.86
C GLY A 30 7.91 -1.35 17.40
N PHE A 31 8.22 -0.99 16.15
CA PHE A 31 9.59 -0.98 15.63
C PHE A 31 9.90 0.33 14.91
N ALA A 32 11.19 0.64 14.82
CA ALA A 32 11.73 1.69 13.97
C ALA A 32 12.68 1.07 12.95
N ASP A 33 12.67 1.59 11.73
CA ASP A 33 13.54 1.15 10.65
C ASP A 33 14.39 2.30 10.12
N ARG A 34 15.62 1.97 9.72
CA ARG A 34 16.58 2.90 9.14
C ARG A 34 17.31 2.22 7.99
N ALA A 35 17.41 2.89 6.85
CA ALA A 35 18.26 2.43 5.75
C ALA A 35 19.69 2.21 6.26
N ALA A 36 20.28 1.05 5.97
CA ALA A 36 21.68 0.82 6.31
C ALA A 36 22.55 1.65 5.36
N SER A 37 23.57 2.31 5.91
CA SER A 37 24.42 3.24 5.14
C SER A 37 25.22 2.56 4.04
N ASP A 38 25.48 1.25 4.18
CA ASP A 38 26.55 0.58 3.46
C ASP A 38 26.06 -0.48 2.45
N ALA A 39 24.74 -0.68 2.30
CA ALA A 39 24.21 -1.68 1.37
C ALA A 39 22.86 -1.30 0.73
N VAL A 40 22.80 -1.48 -0.60
CA VAL A 40 21.61 -1.27 -1.41
C VAL A 40 20.50 -2.21 -0.94
N ASN A 41 19.33 -1.65 -0.65
CA ASN A 41 18.14 -2.39 -0.23
C ASN A 41 18.27 -3.14 1.10
N THR A 42 19.11 -2.68 2.01
CA THR A 42 19.17 -3.19 3.39
C THR A 42 18.62 -2.19 4.40
N VAL A 43 17.92 -2.71 5.39
CA VAL A 43 17.22 -1.93 6.41
C VAL A 43 17.54 -2.50 7.79
N ASN A 44 17.97 -1.63 8.69
CA ASN A 44 18.12 -1.94 10.10
C ASN A 44 16.78 -1.70 10.81
N VAL A 45 16.22 -2.76 11.39
CA VAL A 45 14.95 -2.74 12.12
C VAL A 45 15.22 -2.93 13.60
N THR A 46 14.85 -1.94 14.40
CA THR A 46 14.93 -1.99 15.87
C THR A 46 13.53 -2.20 16.44
N VAL A 47 13.28 -3.39 16.97
CA VAL A 47 12.02 -3.77 17.60
C VAL A 47 12.10 -3.45 19.09
N SER A 48 11.07 -2.78 19.61
CA SER A 48 10.98 -2.42 21.02
C SER A 48 9.97 -3.31 21.72
N LEU A 49 10.39 -3.95 22.81
CA LEU A 49 9.58 -4.82 23.66
C LEU A 49 9.42 -4.25 25.07
N SER A 50 8.36 -4.66 25.75
CA SER A 50 8.14 -4.36 27.16
C SER A 50 9.20 -5.03 28.04
N ASN A 51 9.40 -4.52 29.27
CA ASN A 51 10.32 -5.14 30.24
C ASN A 51 9.82 -6.51 30.75
N ALA A 52 8.57 -6.88 30.46
CA ALA A 52 8.00 -8.17 30.81
C ALA A 52 8.28 -9.26 29.77
N ALA A 53 8.99 -8.92 28.67
CA ALA A 53 9.34 -9.87 27.63
C ALA A 53 10.17 -11.04 28.19
N THR A 54 9.70 -12.24 27.89
CA THR A 54 10.31 -13.51 28.31
C THR A 54 11.28 -14.03 27.25
N LYS A 55 12.01 -15.10 27.59
CA LYS A 55 12.87 -15.79 26.63
C LYS A 55 12.10 -16.27 25.38
N ALA A 56 10.90 -16.80 25.57
CA ALA A 56 10.07 -17.28 24.47
C ALA A 56 9.67 -16.15 23.51
N ASP A 57 9.47 -14.93 24.02
CA ASP A 57 9.17 -13.76 23.19
C ASP A 57 10.37 -13.36 22.31
N TYR A 58 11.59 -13.46 22.85
CA TYR A 58 12.81 -13.22 22.08
C TYR A 58 13.04 -14.28 21.01
N ASP A 59 12.83 -15.57 21.35
CA ASP A 59 12.96 -16.67 20.40
C ASP A 59 11.92 -16.54 19.26
N THR A 60 10.69 -16.12 19.60
CA THR A 60 9.63 -15.82 18.63
C THR A 60 10.00 -14.64 17.74
N LEU A 61 10.51 -13.55 18.33
CA LEU A 61 10.97 -12.39 17.58
C LEU A 61 12.10 -12.76 16.61
N ASP A 62 13.10 -13.52 17.06
CA ASP A 62 14.22 -13.95 16.21
C ASP A 62 13.74 -14.81 15.03
N ALA A 63 12.81 -15.73 15.28
CA ALA A 63 12.21 -16.54 14.23
C ALA A 63 11.42 -15.70 13.20
N LEU A 64 10.64 -14.71 13.66
CA LEU A 64 9.87 -13.82 12.78
C LEU A 64 10.78 -12.95 11.92
N MET A 65 11.83 -12.37 12.51
CA MET A 65 12.76 -11.53 11.76
C MET A 65 13.54 -12.33 10.72
N ALA A 66 13.87 -13.60 11.02
CA ALA A 66 14.54 -14.50 10.07
C ALA A 66 13.60 -14.97 8.94
N ALA A 67 12.30 -15.09 9.21
CA ALA A 67 11.30 -15.52 8.24
C ALA A 67 10.62 -14.36 7.49
N HIS A 68 10.96 -13.11 7.79
CA HIS A 68 10.31 -11.96 7.18
C HIS A 68 10.56 -11.92 5.67
N ASP A 69 9.46 -11.90 4.90
CA ASP A 69 9.48 -11.70 3.45
C ASP A 69 8.89 -10.32 3.11
N PRO A 70 9.69 -9.39 2.55
CA PRO A 70 9.19 -8.07 2.16
C PRO A 70 8.19 -8.11 1.00
N GLN A 71 8.06 -9.22 0.29
CA GLN A 71 7.05 -9.40 -0.77
C GLN A 71 5.71 -9.92 -0.24
N GLN A 72 5.66 -10.38 1.00
CA GLN A 72 4.43 -10.85 1.61
C GLN A 72 3.50 -9.67 1.85
N LEU A 73 2.30 -9.72 1.26
CA LEU A 73 1.26 -8.71 1.45
C LEU A 73 0.35 -9.07 2.62
N THR A 74 -0.09 -8.05 3.37
CA THR A 74 -1.20 -8.24 4.31
C THR A 74 -2.51 -8.49 3.57
N PRO A 75 -3.54 -9.07 4.24
CA PRO A 75 -4.87 -9.20 3.64
C PRO A 75 -5.42 -7.86 3.11
N GLU A 76 -5.19 -6.75 3.81
CA GLU A 76 -5.61 -5.42 3.36
C GLU A 76 -4.87 -4.98 2.09
N GLN A 77 -3.54 -5.16 2.05
CA GLN A 77 -2.73 -4.82 0.88
C GLN A 77 -3.13 -5.67 -0.34
N GLN A 78 -3.45 -6.95 -0.11
CA GLN A 78 -3.95 -7.85 -1.13
C GLN A 78 -5.32 -7.39 -1.66
N ALA A 79 -6.24 -7.00 -0.77
CA ALA A 79 -7.56 -6.48 -1.14
C ALA A 79 -7.46 -5.17 -1.94
N GLU A 80 -6.56 -4.26 -1.55
CA GLU A 80 -6.32 -3.01 -2.29
C GLU A 80 -5.76 -3.30 -3.70
N LYS A 81 -4.79 -4.20 -3.81
CA LYS A 81 -4.25 -4.64 -5.10
C LYS A 81 -5.33 -5.24 -6.00
N GLU A 82 -6.19 -6.09 -5.45
CA GLU A 82 -7.33 -6.66 -6.18
C GLU A 82 -8.33 -5.59 -6.61
N GLN A 83 -8.60 -4.59 -5.76
CA GLN A 83 -9.47 -3.47 -6.11
C GLN A 83 -8.89 -2.64 -7.24
N GLN A 84 -7.59 -2.34 -7.21
CA GLN A 84 -6.91 -1.63 -8.29
C GLN A 84 -6.97 -2.43 -9.60
N GLN A 85 -6.76 -3.75 -9.55
CA GLN A 85 -6.90 -4.63 -10.72
C GLN A 85 -8.33 -4.62 -11.26
N LYS A 86 -9.35 -4.69 -10.40
CA LYS A 86 -10.76 -4.59 -10.80
C LYS A 86 -11.07 -3.25 -11.46
N LEU A 87 -10.56 -2.14 -10.92
CA LEU A 87 -10.73 -0.81 -11.51
C LEU A 87 -10.04 -0.72 -12.88
N THR A 88 -8.82 -1.22 -13.01
CA THR A 88 -8.10 -1.25 -14.29
C THR A 88 -8.82 -2.12 -15.32
N ALA A 89 -9.31 -3.30 -14.92
CA ALA A 89 -10.10 -4.17 -15.80
C ALA A 89 -11.41 -3.49 -16.21
N ALA A 90 -12.17 -2.93 -15.27
CA ALA A 90 -13.40 -2.19 -15.56
C ALA A 90 -13.16 -1.00 -16.49
N ARG A 91 -12.03 -0.29 -16.33
CA ARG A 91 -11.65 0.83 -17.21
C ARG A 91 -11.27 0.36 -18.62
N ARG A 92 -10.49 -0.71 -18.74
CA ARG A 92 -10.14 -1.30 -20.04
C ARG A 92 -11.38 -1.83 -20.78
N ASP A 93 -12.29 -2.44 -20.03
CA ASP A 93 -13.51 -3.02 -20.58
C ASP A 93 -14.57 -1.94 -20.85
N PHE A 94 -14.44 -0.75 -20.24
CA PHE A 94 -15.21 0.44 -20.59
C PHE A 94 -14.76 0.96 -21.96
N LYS A 95 -15.37 0.40 -23.01
CA LYS A 95 -15.30 0.89 -24.40
C LYS A 95 -16.24 2.08 -24.64
N GLY A 96 -16.36 2.98 -23.67
CA GLY A 96 -17.11 4.21 -23.86
C GLY A 96 -16.45 5.02 -24.97
N VAL A 97 -17.24 5.46 -25.95
CA VAL A 97 -16.79 6.52 -26.86
C VAL A 97 -16.70 7.79 -26.02
N ASP A 98 -15.61 8.53 -26.13
CA ASP A 98 -15.46 9.83 -25.47
C ASP A 98 -16.70 10.68 -25.72
N LEU A 99 -17.18 11.35 -24.68
CA LEU A 99 -18.39 12.14 -24.79
C LEU A 99 -18.16 13.27 -25.78
N ASN A 100 -18.89 13.24 -26.89
CA ASN A 100 -18.86 14.30 -27.90
C ASN A 100 -19.84 15.41 -27.51
N PRO A 101 -19.39 16.61 -27.08
CA PRO A 101 -20.30 17.68 -26.67
C PRO A 101 -21.21 18.17 -27.80
N ALA A 102 -20.85 17.91 -29.06
CA ALA A 102 -21.64 18.29 -30.22
C ALA A 102 -22.96 17.51 -30.34
N GLU A 103 -23.08 16.35 -29.68
CA GLU A 103 -24.33 15.56 -29.66
C GLU A 103 -25.41 16.18 -28.76
N PHE A 104 -25.04 17.15 -27.92
CA PHE A 104 -25.92 17.76 -26.92
C PHE A 104 -26.35 19.19 -27.30
N THR A 105 -26.16 19.64 -28.55
CA THR A 105 -26.45 21.02 -28.96
C THR A 105 -27.92 21.39 -28.89
N ASP A 106 -28.81 20.40 -29.02
CA ASP A 106 -30.27 20.61 -28.98
C ASP A 106 -30.85 20.49 -27.55
N GLU A 107 -30.01 20.20 -26.56
CA GLU A 107 -30.40 20.05 -25.16
C GLU A 107 -30.44 21.38 -24.41
N THR A 108 -30.92 21.36 -23.17
CA THR A 108 -30.93 22.55 -22.31
C THR A 108 -29.52 23.12 -22.09
N ALA A 109 -29.43 24.43 -21.85
CA ALA A 109 -28.15 25.10 -21.60
C ALA A 109 -27.34 24.47 -20.44
N GLN A 110 -28.02 23.95 -19.41
CA GLN A 110 -27.37 23.27 -18.30
C GLN A 110 -26.75 21.93 -18.74
N VAL A 111 -27.47 21.15 -19.57
CA VAL A 111 -26.97 19.89 -20.13
C VAL A 111 -25.77 20.13 -21.04
N GLN A 112 -25.80 21.17 -21.88
CA GLN A 112 -24.66 21.55 -22.72
C GLN A 112 -23.41 21.93 -21.90
N VAL A 113 -23.58 22.65 -20.78
CA VAL A 113 -22.48 22.99 -19.88
C VAL A 113 -21.92 21.74 -19.20
N LEU A 114 -22.78 20.82 -18.77
CA LEU A 114 -22.36 19.55 -18.17
C LEU A 114 -21.61 18.68 -19.17
N ALA A 115 -22.12 18.52 -20.39
CA ALA A 115 -21.48 17.76 -21.47
C ALA A 115 -20.06 18.28 -21.75
N ARG A 116 -19.88 19.60 -21.87
CA ARG A 116 -18.54 20.20 -22.05
C ARG A 116 -17.60 19.94 -20.86
N LYS A 117 -18.10 20.03 -19.63
CA LYS A 117 -17.30 19.77 -18.42
C LYS A 117 -16.87 18.31 -18.33
N VAL A 118 -17.78 17.38 -18.64
CA VAL A 118 -17.49 15.94 -18.63
C VAL A 118 -16.47 15.60 -19.72
N ALA A 119 -16.65 16.09 -20.95
CA ALA A 119 -15.68 15.87 -22.03
C ALA A 119 -14.30 16.44 -21.70
N TRP A 120 -14.22 17.62 -21.07
CA TRP A 120 -12.94 18.17 -20.60
C TRP A 120 -12.30 17.29 -19.51
N LEU A 121 -13.08 16.78 -18.56
CA LEU A 121 -12.58 15.86 -17.54
C LEU A 121 -12.09 14.54 -18.14
N GLU A 122 -12.78 14.00 -19.13
CA GLU A 122 -12.36 12.79 -19.84
C GLU A 122 -11.00 12.99 -20.51
N GLN A 123 -10.79 14.12 -21.19
CA GLN A 123 -9.50 14.49 -21.79
C GLN A 123 -8.39 14.70 -20.75
N GLU A 124 -8.66 15.45 -19.68
CA GLU A 124 -7.67 15.70 -18.63
C GLU A 124 -7.23 14.39 -17.97
N ILE A 125 -8.19 13.51 -17.71
CA ILE A 125 -7.92 12.20 -17.12
C ILE A 125 -7.16 11.31 -18.10
N ALA A 126 -7.45 11.33 -19.40
CA ALA A 126 -6.65 10.62 -20.41
C ALA A 126 -5.19 11.13 -20.44
N GLY A 127 -5.00 12.46 -20.43
CA GLY A 127 -3.68 13.09 -20.38
C GLY A 127 -2.87 12.70 -19.13
N LEU A 128 -3.51 12.61 -17.96
CA LEU A 128 -2.87 12.14 -16.73
C LEU A 128 -2.48 10.65 -16.77
N ARG A 129 -3.12 9.84 -17.63
CA ARG A 129 -2.77 8.43 -17.83
C ARG A 129 -1.68 8.22 -18.88
N GLY A 130 -1.36 9.24 -19.68
CA GLY A 130 -0.45 9.12 -20.82
C GLY A 130 -1.07 8.39 -22.02
N GLU A 131 -2.41 8.43 -22.13
CA GLU A 131 -3.20 8.01 -23.30
C GLU A 131 -3.38 9.20 -24.24
#